data_AF-A0A356SB25-F1
#
_entry.id   AF-A0A356SB25-F1
#
_cell.length_a   1.000
_cell.length_b   1.000
_cell.length_c   1.000
_cell.angle_alpha   90.00
_cell.angle_beta   90.00
_cell.angle_gamma   90.00
#
_symmetry.space_group_name_H-M   'P 1'
#
loop_
_entity.id
_entity.type
_entity.pdbx_description
1 polymer ?
#
loop_
_entity_poly.entity_id
_entity_poly.type
_entity_poly.pdbx_seq_one_letter_code
_entity_poly.pdbx_strand_id
1 'polypeptide(L)' 'MSTGSLALLSLLPIISVAIFLVLLRWPASRAMPIAYLVAAGLALLVWEVSATKILAASL' A
#
# COMPACT_ATOMS: atom_id res chain seq x y z
N MET A 1 -1.68 -15.29 -11.14
CA MET A 1 -2.79 -14.51 -10.54
C MET A 1 -3.75 -14.11 -11.65
N SER A 2 -5.06 -14.12 -11.41
CA SER A 2 -6.01 -13.59 -12.40
C SER A 2 -5.99 -12.07 -12.37
N THR A 3 -6.34 -11.40 -13.47
CA THR A 3 -6.41 -9.93 -13.51
C THR A 3 -7.33 -9.37 -12.43
N GLY A 4 -8.44 -10.07 -12.16
CA GLY A 4 -9.36 -9.72 -11.08
C GLY A 4 -8.71 -9.76 -9.69
N SER A 5 -7.89 -10.77 -9.39
CA SER A 5 -7.20 -10.83 -8.09
C SER A 5 -6.14 -9.72 -7.95
N LEU A 6 -5.42 -9.38 -9.02
CA LEU A 6 -4.45 -8.28 -9.00
C LEU A 6 -5.13 -6.91 -8.81
N ALA A 7 -6.30 -6.72 -9.42
CA ALA A 7 -7.10 -5.50 -9.24
C ALA A 7 -7.62 -5.35 -7.80
N LEU A 8 -7.95 -6.45 -7.12
CA LEU A 8 -8.32 -6.39 -5.69
C LEU A 8 -7.11 -6.05 -4.80
N LEU A 9 -5.95 -6.62 -5.09
CA LEU A 9 -4.72 -6.34 -4.35
C LEU A 9 -4.28 -4.88 -4.48
N SER A 10 -4.47 -4.24 -5.63
CA SER A 10 -4.14 -2.82 -5.80
C SER A 10 -5.02 -1.88 -4.97
N LEU A 11 -6.18 -2.34 -4.48
CA LEU A 11 -7.06 -1.56 -3.60
C LEU A 11 -6.61 -1.55 -2.13
N LEU A 12 -5.74 -2.48 -1.71
CA LEU A 12 -5.34 -2.65 -0.31
C LEU A 12 -4.77 -1.38 0.35
N PRO A 13 -3.92 -0.55 -0.29
CA PRO A 13 -3.43 0.68 0.33
C PRO A 13 -4.57 1.67 0.64
N ILE A 14 -5.56 1.76 -0.25
CA ILE A 14 -6.73 2.65 -0.07
C ILE A 14 -7.62 2.13 1.05
N ILE A 15 -7.88 0.82 1.08
CA ILE A 15 -8.63 0.16 2.15
C ILE A 15 -7.93 0.38 3.50
N SER A 16 -6.61 0.29 3.54
CA SER A 16 -5.82 0.56 4.74
C SER A 16 -6.08 1.97 5.28
N VAL A 17 -6.01 3.00 4.42
CA VAL A 17 -6.35 4.38 4.84
C VAL A 17 -7.81 4.50 5.30
N ALA A 18 -8.77 3.89 4.59
CA ALA A 18 -10.17 3.93 4.99
C ALA A 18 -10.39 3.33 6.39
N ILE A 19 -9.73 2.22 6.70
CA ILE A 19 -9.83 1.58 8.01
C ILE A 19 -9.16 2.45 9.08
N PHE A 20 -7.90 2.87 8.88
CA PHE A 20 -7.15 3.58 9.93
C PHE A 20 -7.61 5.02 10.11
N LEU A 21 -7.80 5.77 9.03
CA LEU A 21 -8.12 7.20 9.08
C LEU A 21 -9.62 7.43 9.30
N VAL A 22 -10.49 6.73 8.58
CA VAL A 22 -11.95 7.00 8.63
C VAL A 22 -12.61 6.22 9.76
N LEU A 23 -12.43 4.89 9.79
CA LEU A 23 -13.13 4.04 10.75
C LEU A 23 -12.54 4.16 12.17
N LEU A 24 -11.23 4.05 12.31
CA LEU A 24 -10.53 4.14 13.61
C LEU A 24 -10.20 5.58 14.03
N ARG A 25 -10.45 6.58 13.15
CA ARG A 25 -10.22 8.01 13.40
C ARG A 25 -8.79 8.33 13.83
N TRP A 26 -7.80 7.58 13.31
CA TRP A 26 -6.40 7.89 13.57
C TRP A 26 -5.96 9.15 12.83
N PRO A 27 -5.01 9.92 13.39
CA PRO A 27 -4.46 11.06 12.68
C PRO A 27 -3.77 10.59 11.39
N ALA A 28 -3.89 11.41 10.34
CA ALA A 28 -3.30 11.13 9.03
C ALA A 28 -1.81 10.80 9.12
N SER A 29 -1.08 11.45 10.03
CA SER A 29 0.34 11.22 10.31
C SER A 29 0.67 9.76 10.67
N ARG A 30 -0.30 9.01 11.22
CA ARG A 30 -0.15 7.58 11.58
C ARG A 30 -0.72 6.64 10.52
N ALA A 31 -1.84 7.01 9.90
CA ALA A 31 -2.49 6.16 8.89
C ALA A 31 -1.71 6.13 7.57
N MET A 32 -1.12 7.25 7.16
CA MET A 32 -0.45 7.38 5.87
C MET A 32 0.83 6.52 5.74
N PRO A 33 1.72 6.44 6.76
CA PRO A 33 2.87 5.53 6.71
C PRO A 33 2.49 4.06 6.57
N ILE A 34 1.38 3.63 7.20
CA ILE A 34 0.90 2.25 7.12
C ILE A 34 0.47 1.92 5.69
N ALA A 35 -0.28 2.82 5.05
CA ALA A 35 -0.69 2.65 3.66
C ALA A 35 0.50 2.59 2.70
N TYR A 36 1.54 3.41 2.95
CA TYR A 36 2.78 3.35 2.20
C TYR A 36 3.49 1.99 2.36
N LEU A 37 3.61 1.46 3.58
CA LEU A 37 4.21 0.14 3.81
C LEU A 37 3.45 -0.98 3.10
N VAL A 38 2.12 -0.92 3.07
CA VAL A 38 1.29 -1.86 2.31
C VAL A 38 1.59 -1.76 0.82
N ALA A 39 1.65 -0.54 0.26
CA ALA A 39 1.97 -0.33 -1.16
C ALA A 39 3.38 -0.83 -1.52
N ALA A 40 4.40 -0.49 -0.73
CA ALA A 40 5.78 -0.92 -0.94
C ALA A 40 5.94 -2.43 -0.81
N GLY A 41 5.30 -3.04 0.20
CA GLY A 41 5.29 -4.49 0.39
C GLY A 41 4.65 -5.23 -0.78
N LEU A 42 3.51 -4.75 -1.28
CA LEU A 42 2.89 -5.36 -2.45
C LEU A 42 3.74 -5.15 -3.72
N ALA A 43 4.35 -3.99 -3.91
CA ALA A 43 5.24 -3.73 -5.04
C ALA A 43 6.43 -4.71 -5.07
N LEU A 44 7.01 -5.02 -3.90
CA LEU A 44 8.09 -6.00 -3.78
C LEU A 44 7.61 -7.44 -4.00
N LEU A 45 6.52 -7.84 -3.34
CA LEU A 45 6.14 -9.24 -3.21
C LEU A 45 5.18 -9.74 -4.29
N VAL A 46 4.33 -8.87 -4.83
CA VAL A 46 3.30 -9.23 -5.82
C VAL A 46 3.72 -8.83 -7.23
N TRP A 47 4.34 -7.65 -7.37
CA TRP A 47 4.75 -7.11 -8.67
C TRP A 47 6.25 -7.20 -8.92
N GLU A 48 7.02 -7.77 -7.98
CA GLU A 48 8.46 -8.02 -8.12
C GLU A 48 9.26 -6.79 -8.57
N VAL A 49 8.79 -5.60 -8.17
CA VAL A 49 9.48 -4.35 -8.46
C VAL A 49 10.79 -4.34 -7.67
N SER A 50 11.90 -4.00 -8.31
CA SER A 50 13.19 -4.01 -7.62
C SER A 50 13.20 -3.06 -6.43
N ALA A 51 13.81 -3.49 -5.32
CA ALA A 51 13.91 -2.69 -4.11
C ALA A 51 14.55 -1.32 -4.38
N THR A 52 15.54 -1.24 -5.28
CA THR A 52 16.17 0.01 -5.70
C THR A 52 15.17 0.98 -6.33
N LYS A 53 14.22 0.50 -7.13
CA LYS A 53 13.17 1.35 -7.74
C LYS A 53 12.20 1.86 -6.68
N ILE A 54 11.83 1.03 -5.72
CA ILE A 54 10.91 1.41 -4.64
C ILE A 54 11.58 2.45 -3.73
N LEU A 55 12.83 2.24 -3.34
CA LEU A 55 13.60 3.19 -2.56
C LEU A 55 13.78 4.52 -3.32
N ALA A 56 14.08 4.46 -4.62
CA ALA A 56 14.17 5.66 -5.45
C ALA A 56 12.85 6.43 -5.53
N ALA A 57 11.70 5.74 -5.56
CA ALA A 57 10.37 6.37 -5.55
C ALA A 57 9.96 6.94 -4.18
N SER A 58 10.80 6.74 -3.15
CA SER A 58 10.55 7.15 -1.77
C SER A 58 11.40 8.34 -1.33
N LEU A 59 12.31 8.81 -2.21
CA LEU A 59 13.06 10.05 -2.11
C LEU A 59 12.36 11.14 -2.92
#